data_AF-A0A2E9NK62-F1
#
_entry.id   AF-A0A2E9NK62-F1
#
_cell.length_a   1.000
_cell.length_b   1.000
_cell.length_c   1.000
_cell.angle_alpha   90.00
_cell.angle_beta   90.00
_cell.angle_gamma   90.00
#
_symmetry.space_group_name_H-M   'P 1'
#
loop_
_entity.id
_entity.type
_entity.pdbx_description
1 polymer ?
#
loop_
_entity_poly.entity_id
_entity_poly.type
_entity_poly.pdbx_seq_one_letter_code
_entity_poly.pdbx_strand_id
1 'polypeptide(L)'
;MSALLAAPAAAQGPGGGADPRIAPAVRPLPINLRADATVITYDENTGERIVIREGSNIVECQPENEASGFTRCYNKALAPRNDMAAKLRAEGKSGEEVQAAIAAAVAAGDIPEPPTGTMTYRLYNRDDRIRYLWVMRVPGATSESIGISTESQRNNALAGKGFPWLMAEGTPAAHVMMPINNTLYSNKTTEQKIAEAVLPLPADLQADATVFTYDPDSGERITLRQGSNQVECTPPDPATEQTMCYNRRGAAGRDISAKMRAEGRSGQEVQAAMAAARERGEVPAPQFGEMMYFLRHNDRQIKLLWVMVTPGATPESIGVSTESQRNNALAGEGRPWLMRPGTPGAHIMIPINNTPLSSGYTPE
;
A
#
# COMPACT_ATOMS: atom_id res chain seq x y z
N MET A 1 20.24 -2.57 51.31
CA MET A 1 21.00 -3.03 50.13
C MET A 1 20.03 -3.77 49.22
N SER A 2 19.50 -3.07 48.21
CA SER A 2 18.49 -3.59 47.29
C SER A 2 19.11 -4.49 46.23
N ALA A 3 18.55 -5.69 46.06
CA ALA A 3 18.85 -6.58 44.96
C ALA A 3 18.08 -6.14 43.71
N LEU A 4 18.79 -5.83 42.62
CA LEU A 4 18.21 -5.67 41.29
C LEU A 4 18.02 -7.06 40.66
N LEU A 5 16.78 -7.41 40.35
CA LEU A 5 16.41 -8.51 39.46
C LEU A 5 16.55 -8.02 38.02
N ALA A 6 17.48 -8.62 37.27
CA ALA A 6 17.63 -8.44 35.83
C ALA A 6 16.59 -9.32 35.10
N ALA A 7 15.82 -8.72 34.20
CA ALA A 7 14.92 -9.43 33.28
C ALA A 7 15.72 -10.05 32.11
N PRO A 8 15.29 -11.19 31.55
CA PRO A 8 16.01 -11.87 30.48
C PRO A 8 15.82 -11.14 29.14
N ALA A 9 16.92 -10.97 28.40
CA ALA A 9 16.91 -10.50 27.03
C ALA A 9 16.33 -11.58 26.11
N ALA A 10 15.32 -11.21 25.30
CA ALA A 10 14.81 -12.04 24.23
C ALA A 10 15.90 -12.21 23.15
N ALA A 11 16.19 -13.47 22.81
CA ALA A 11 17.14 -13.86 21.78
C ALA A 11 16.67 -13.37 20.39
N GLN A 12 17.48 -12.55 19.73
CA GLN A 12 17.31 -12.22 18.31
C GLN A 12 18.21 -13.16 17.49
N GLY A 13 17.59 -13.97 16.62
CA GLY A 13 18.29 -14.79 15.63
C GLY A 13 18.98 -13.96 14.54
N PRO A 14 19.89 -14.56 13.76
CA PRO A 14 20.74 -13.83 12.83
C PRO A 14 19.98 -13.45 11.55
N GLY A 15 19.62 -12.17 11.43
CA GLY A 15 18.90 -11.59 10.29
C GLY A 15 18.00 -10.42 10.66
N GLY A 16 18.45 -9.54 11.58
CA GLY A 16 17.64 -8.62 12.40
C GLY A 16 16.89 -7.49 11.69
N GLY A 17 16.02 -7.82 10.74
CA GLY A 17 14.92 -6.98 10.28
C GLY A 17 13.58 -7.52 10.79
N ALA A 18 12.60 -6.64 10.97
CA ALA A 18 11.21 -7.08 11.15
C ALA A 18 10.75 -7.87 9.92
N ASP A 19 9.94 -8.91 10.11
CA ASP A 19 9.37 -9.70 9.01
C ASP A 19 8.71 -8.77 7.97
N PRO A 20 9.10 -8.85 6.68
CA PRO A 20 8.64 -7.91 5.65
C PRO A 20 7.12 -7.97 5.41
N ARG A 21 6.44 -9.02 5.89
CA ARG A 21 4.99 -9.19 5.79
C ARG A 21 4.22 -8.34 6.80
N ILE A 22 4.85 -7.89 7.89
CA ILE A 22 4.18 -7.17 8.99
C ILE A 22 3.61 -5.83 8.52
N ALA A 23 4.43 -4.99 7.89
CA ALA A 23 4.00 -3.64 7.50
C ALA A 23 2.86 -3.65 6.48
N PRO A 24 2.86 -4.50 5.43
CA PRO A 24 1.71 -4.68 4.56
C PRO A 24 0.47 -5.22 5.28
N ALA A 25 0.61 -6.20 6.18
CA ALA A 25 -0.51 -6.85 6.86
C ALA A 25 -1.38 -5.88 7.66
N VAL A 26 -0.79 -4.81 8.20
CA VAL A 26 -1.49 -3.85 9.08
C VAL A 26 -2.06 -2.65 8.33
N ARG A 27 -1.80 -2.50 7.03
CA ARG A 27 -2.33 -1.41 6.19
C ARG A 27 -3.86 -1.25 6.24
N PRO A 28 -4.69 -2.31 6.37
CA PRO A 28 -6.13 -2.14 6.52
C PRO A 28 -6.55 -1.38 7.78
N LEU A 29 -5.70 -1.33 8.81
CA LEU A 29 -6.10 -0.76 10.09
C LEU A 29 -6.08 0.78 10.07
N PRO A 30 -6.94 1.43 10.88
CA PRO A 30 -6.72 2.79 11.37
C PRO A 30 -5.29 2.96 11.89
N ILE A 31 -4.70 4.14 11.69
CA ILE A 31 -3.29 4.39 12.00
C ILE A 31 -2.94 4.07 13.45
N ASN A 32 -3.82 4.40 14.40
CA ASN A 32 -3.66 4.19 15.83
C ASN A 32 -3.74 2.71 16.26
N LEU A 33 -4.15 1.80 15.39
CA LEU A 33 -4.17 0.36 15.67
C LEU A 33 -2.99 -0.40 15.04
N ARG A 34 -2.22 0.21 14.14
CA ARG A 34 -1.19 -0.49 13.34
C ARG A 34 0.01 -0.96 14.15
N ALA A 35 0.51 -0.12 15.05
CA ALA A 35 1.73 -0.38 15.81
C ALA A 35 1.57 -1.62 16.71
N ASP A 36 0.42 -1.71 17.38
CA ASP A 36 0.17 -2.67 18.45
C ASP A 36 -0.66 -3.90 18.01
N ALA A 37 -0.97 -4.05 16.72
CA ALA A 37 -1.74 -5.20 16.24
C ALA A 37 -0.92 -6.50 16.29
N THR A 38 -1.54 -7.63 16.63
CA THR A 38 -0.90 -8.93 16.42
C THR A 38 -0.86 -9.21 14.90
N VAL A 39 0.20 -9.83 14.38
CA VAL A 39 0.23 -10.32 12.99
C VAL A 39 0.50 -11.82 13.01
N ILE A 40 -0.36 -12.57 12.33
CA ILE A 40 -0.32 -14.03 12.28
C ILE A 40 -0.36 -14.55 10.84
N THR A 41 0.12 -15.75 10.66
CA THR A 41 -0.14 -16.61 9.50
C THR A 41 -0.69 -17.95 10.00
N TYR A 42 -1.11 -18.82 9.09
CA TYR A 42 -1.40 -20.20 9.39
C TYR A 42 -0.46 -21.10 8.61
N ASP A 43 -0.05 -22.20 9.23
CA ASP A 43 0.61 -23.28 8.51
C ASP A 43 -0.37 -23.86 7.48
N GLU A 44 0.07 -24.01 6.23
CA GLU A 44 -0.83 -24.38 5.12
C GLU A 44 -1.29 -25.84 5.20
N ASN A 45 -0.52 -26.72 5.84
CA ASN A 45 -0.80 -28.16 5.90
C ASN A 45 -1.64 -28.53 7.13
N THR A 46 -1.48 -27.80 8.23
CA THR A 46 -2.11 -28.11 9.52
C THR A 46 -3.15 -27.08 9.95
N GLY A 47 -3.10 -25.86 9.39
CA GLY A 47 -3.90 -24.73 9.84
C GLY A 47 -3.50 -24.23 11.23
N GLU A 48 -2.33 -24.63 11.74
CA GLU A 48 -1.81 -24.15 13.01
C GLU A 48 -1.43 -22.66 12.93
N ARG A 49 -1.78 -21.93 13.98
CA ARG A 49 -1.53 -20.49 14.08
C ARG A 49 -0.05 -20.22 14.31
N ILE A 50 0.53 -19.36 13.46
CA ILE A 50 1.91 -18.89 13.58
C ILE A 50 1.88 -17.39 13.85
N VAL A 51 2.40 -16.96 14.99
CA VAL A 51 2.51 -15.53 15.33
C VAL A 51 3.83 -14.98 14.79
N ILE A 52 3.76 -14.05 13.84
CA ILE A 52 4.94 -13.39 13.26
C ILE A 52 5.19 -12.00 13.88
N ARG A 53 4.18 -11.43 14.56
CA ARG A 53 4.32 -10.29 15.47
C ARG A 53 3.32 -10.42 16.60
N GLU A 54 3.79 -10.45 17.84
CA GLU A 54 2.91 -10.32 19.00
C GLU A 54 2.53 -8.84 19.20
N GLY A 55 1.27 -8.58 19.54
CA GLY A 55 0.71 -7.24 19.63
C GLY A 55 -0.15 -7.06 20.88
N SER A 56 -0.20 -5.83 21.39
CA SER A 56 -0.83 -5.50 22.67
C SER A 56 -2.29 -5.04 22.55
N ASN A 57 -2.79 -4.74 21.34
CA ASN A 57 -4.15 -4.23 21.16
C ASN A 57 -5.17 -5.33 20.79
N ILE A 58 -6.39 -4.90 20.45
CA ILE A 58 -7.57 -5.75 20.23
C ILE A 58 -7.67 -6.38 18.83
N VAL A 59 -6.73 -6.14 17.92
CA VAL A 59 -6.78 -6.63 16.54
C VAL A 59 -5.63 -7.57 16.20
N GLU A 60 -5.91 -8.50 15.30
CA GLU A 60 -4.93 -9.38 14.67
C GLU A 60 -5.05 -9.31 13.14
N CYS A 61 -3.93 -9.32 12.44
CA CYS A 61 -3.86 -9.20 10.99
C CYS A 61 -3.21 -10.43 10.35
N GLN A 62 -3.67 -10.75 9.16
CA GLN A 62 -3.07 -11.74 8.26
C GLN A 62 -2.49 -11.00 7.06
N PRO A 63 -1.29 -11.37 6.58
CA PRO A 63 -0.72 -10.87 5.34
C PRO A 63 -1.64 -11.09 4.13
N GLU A 64 -1.27 -10.46 3.02
CA GLU A 64 -1.97 -10.68 1.75
C GLU A 64 -1.95 -12.17 1.38
N ASN A 65 -3.13 -12.73 1.11
CA ASN A 65 -3.25 -14.05 0.53
C ASN A 65 -3.23 -13.90 -0.99
N GLU A 66 -2.18 -14.42 -1.65
CA GLU A 66 -1.94 -14.25 -3.09
C GLU A 66 -3.10 -14.75 -3.96
N ALA A 67 -3.67 -15.91 -3.61
CA ALA A 67 -4.78 -16.52 -4.36
C ALA A 67 -6.05 -15.65 -4.34
N SER A 68 -6.32 -14.97 -3.24
CA SER A 68 -7.53 -14.19 -3.05
C SER A 68 -7.33 -12.68 -3.19
N GLY A 69 -6.08 -12.20 -3.18
CA GLY A 69 -5.68 -10.79 -3.20
C GLY A 69 -6.04 -9.99 -1.95
N PHE A 70 -6.52 -10.63 -0.88
CA PHE A 70 -6.97 -9.94 0.34
C PHE A 70 -5.91 -9.92 1.42
N THR A 71 -5.74 -8.76 2.04
CA THR A 71 -5.14 -8.58 3.37
C THR A 71 -6.26 -8.36 4.37
N ARG A 72 -6.25 -9.03 5.53
CA ARG A 72 -7.38 -8.98 6.47
C ARG A 72 -6.91 -8.79 7.90
N CYS A 73 -7.60 -7.93 8.63
CA CYS A 73 -7.47 -7.81 10.07
C CYS A 73 -8.82 -7.99 10.75
N TYR A 74 -8.78 -8.69 11.88
CA TYR A 74 -9.93 -9.10 12.64
C TYR A 74 -9.78 -8.61 14.08
N ASN A 75 -10.88 -8.29 14.73
CA ASN A 75 -10.88 -8.22 16.19
C ASN A 75 -10.53 -9.60 16.78
N LYS A 76 -9.71 -9.64 17.84
CA LYS A 76 -9.26 -10.88 18.50
C LYS A 76 -10.40 -11.77 19.02
N ALA A 77 -11.60 -11.21 19.26
CA ALA A 77 -12.80 -12.01 19.58
C ALA A 77 -13.17 -13.04 18.50
N LEU A 78 -12.62 -12.92 17.29
CA LEU A 78 -12.83 -13.85 16.18
C LEU A 78 -11.74 -14.90 16.04
N ALA A 79 -10.67 -14.81 16.83
CA ALA A 79 -9.54 -15.73 16.74
C ALA A 79 -9.98 -17.20 16.84
N PRO A 80 -10.85 -17.62 17.79
CA PRO A 80 -11.28 -19.03 17.87
C PRO A 80 -11.98 -19.51 16.59
N ARG A 81 -12.84 -18.66 16.01
CA ARG A 81 -13.52 -18.92 14.74
C ARG A 81 -12.53 -19.02 13.57
N ASN A 82 -11.57 -18.10 13.49
CA ASN A 82 -10.59 -18.05 12.41
C ASN A 82 -9.61 -19.22 12.48
N ASP A 83 -9.15 -19.58 13.69
CA ASP A 83 -8.24 -20.70 13.93
C ASP A 83 -8.92 -22.04 13.58
N MET A 84 -10.18 -22.23 13.98
CA MET A 84 -10.95 -23.41 13.54
C MET A 84 -11.12 -23.43 12.01
N ALA A 85 -11.45 -22.29 11.41
CA ALA A 85 -11.59 -22.21 9.95
C ALA A 85 -10.29 -22.52 9.20
N ALA A 86 -9.13 -22.15 9.76
CA ALA A 86 -7.83 -22.46 9.18
C ALA A 86 -7.54 -23.97 9.21
N LYS A 87 -7.74 -24.63 10.36
CA LYS A 87 -7.57 -26.09 10.51
C LYS A 87 -8.47 -26.88 9.56
N LEU A 88 -9.75 -26.53 9.51
CA LEU A 88 -10.70 -27.21 8.62
C LEU A 88 -10.34 -27.04 7.13
N ARG A 89 -9.80 -25.88 6.73
CA ARG A 89 -9.32 -25.68 5.35
C ARG A 89 -8.06 -26.49 5.06
N ALA A 90 -7.16 -26.61 6.03
CA ALA A 90 -5.96 -27.44 5.90
C ALA A 90 -6.32 -28.94 5.78
N GLU A 91 -7.43 -29.37 6.40
CA GLU A 91 -8.03 -30.69 6.19
C GLU A 91 -8.71 -30.88 4.81
N GLY A 92 -8.74 -29.84 3.96
CA GLY A 92 -9.32 -29.88 2.63
C GLY A 92 -10.84 -29.68 2.57
N LYS A 93 -11.48 -29.24 3.66
CA LYS A 93 -12.93 -28.95 3.67
C LYS A 93 -13.25 -27.75 2.79
N SER A 94 -14.37 -27.84 2.08
CA SER A 94 -14.91 -26.75 1.27
C SER A 94 -15.38 -25.58 2.13
N GLY A 95 -15.58 -24.42 1.51
CA GLY A 95 -16.07 -23.23 2.22
C GLY A 95 -17.43 -23.44 2.89
N GLU A 96 -18.33 -24.23 2.29
CA GLU A 96 -19.64 -24.55 2.85
C GLU A 96 -19.51 -25.47 4.07
N GLU A 97 -18.68 -26.52 3.98
CA GLU A 97 -18.41 -27.41 5.12
C GLU A 97 -17.77 -26.67 6.29
N VAL A 98 -16.84 -25.74 6.01
CA VAL A 98 -16.21 -24.89 7.03
C VAL A 98 -17.27 -24.03 7.72
N GLN A 99 -18.18 -23.40 6.97
CA GLN A 99 -19.24 -22.56 7.55
C GLN A 99 -20.23 -23.39 8.39
N ALA A 100 -20.63 -24.56 7.90
CA ALA A 100 -21.51 -25.46 8.63
C ALA A 100 -20.87 -25.93 9.95
N ALA A 101 -19.59 -26.30 9.92
CA ALA A 101 -18.86 -26.72 11.12
C ALA A 101 -18.71 -25.57 12.14
N ILE A 102 -18.43 -24.35 11.69
CA ILE A 102 -18.38 -23.17 12.57
C ILE A 102 -19.75 -22.88 13.18
N ALA A 103 -20.83 -22.94 12.38
CA ALA A 103 -22.18 -22.72 12.88
C ALA A 103 -22.58 -23.75 13.95
N ALA A 104 -22.20 -25.02 13.76
CA ALA A 104 -22.40 -26.07 14.74
C ALA A 104 -21.60 -25.82 16.04
N ALA A 105 -20.33 -25.44 15.93
CA ALA A 105 -19.49 -25.12 17.09
C ALA A 105 -19.99 -23.89 17.87
N VAL A 106 -20.50 -22.88 17.17
CA VAL A 106 -21.16 -21.73 17.81
C VAL A 106 -22.44 -22.16 18.53
N ALA A 107 -23.30 -22.96 17.88
CA ALA A 107 -24.53 -23.46 18.49
C ALA A 107 -24.27 -24.36 19.71
N ALA A 108 -23.16 -25.09 19.71
CA ALA A 108 -22.69 -25.89 20.84
C ALA A 108 -22.03 -25.07 21.97
N GLY A 109 -21.66 -23.82 21.70
CA GLY A 109 -20.97 -22.93 22.66
C GLY A 109 -19.45 -23.11 22.70
N ASP A 110 -18.86 -23.90 21.81
CA ASP A 110 -17.40 -24.12 21.72
C ASP A 110 -16.66 -22.88 21.18
N ILE A 111 -17.36 -22.08 20.36
CA ILE A 111 -16.87 -20.80 19.84
C ILE A 111 -17.80 -19.68 20.34
N PRO A 112 -17.27 -18.68 21.07
CA PRO A 112 -18.09 -17.56 21.51
C PRO A 112 -18.55 -16.72 20.32
N GLU A 113 -19.81 -16.26 20.36
CA GLU A 113 -20.26 -15.25 19.40
C GLU A 113 -19.55 -13.92 19.67
N PRO A 114 -18.93 -13.30 18.65
CA PRO A 114 -18.39 -11.95 18.78
C PRO A 114 -19.48 -10.94 19.18
N PRO A 115 -19.16 -9.97 20.08
CA PRO A 115 -20.10 -8.90 20.42
C PRO A 115 -20.56 -8.08 19.21
N THR A 116 -21.76 -7.52 19.28
CA THR A 116 -22.21 -6.46 18.35
C THR A 116 -21.19 -5.31 18.31
N GLY A 117 -20.94 -4.78 17.13
CA GLY A 117 -19.90 -3.76 16.90
C GLY A 117 -18.53 -4.35 16.58
N THR A 118 -18.37 -5.68 16.56
CA THR A 118 -17.08 -6.31 16.23
C THR A 118 -16.63 -5.95 14.81
N MET A 119 -15.47 -5.30 14.72
CA MET A 119 -14.88 -4.81 13.48
C MET A 119 -14.05 -5.88 12.75
N THR A 120 -14.07 -5.79 11.42
CA THR A 120 -13.14 -6.44 10.49
C THR A 120 -12.65 -5.40 9.49
N TYR A 121 -11.38 -5.43 9.17
CA TYR A 121 -10.73 -4.49 8.24
C TYR A 121 -10.14 -5.30 7.10
N ARG A 122 -10.32 -4.86 5.85
CA ARG A 122 -9.69 -5.54 4.71
C ARG A 122 -9.12 -4.56 3.69
N LEU A 123 -8.00 -4.97 3.10
CA LEU A 123 -7.50 -4.45 1.83
C LEU A 123 -7.69 -5.49 0.73
N TYR A 124 -7.87 -5.03 -0.50
CA TYR A 124 -7.79 -5.84 -1.70
C TYR A 124 -6.85 -5.17 -2.71
N ASN A 125 -6.05 -5.98 -3.37
CA ASN A 125 -4.92 -5.52 -4.17
C ASN A 125 -5.31 -5.06 -5.60
N ARG A 126 -6.53 -5.36 -6.08
CA ARG A 126 -7.04 -4.97 -7.42
C ARG A 126 -8.27 -4.04 -7.35
N ASP A 127 -8.57 -3.37 -8.46
CA ASP A 127 -9.65 -2.37 -8.55
C ASP A 127 -11.04 -2.95 -8.91
N ASP A 128 -11.14 -4.24 -9.27
CA ASP A 128 -12.40 -4.92 -9.64
C ASP A 128 -13.31 -5.23 -8.43
N ARG A 129 -12.82 -5.00 -7.22
CA ARG A 129 -13.58 -5.07 -5.96
C ARG A 129 -13.27 -3.84 -5.11
N ILE A 130 -14.12 -3.62 -4.09
CA ILE A 130 -13.87 -2.56 -3.10
C ILE A 130 -12.55 -2.87 -2.42
N ARG A 131 -11.57 -1.99 -2.54
CA ARG A 131 -10.20 -2.17 -2.07
C ARG A 131 -10.12 -2.00 -0.58
N TYR A 132 -10.51 -0.82 -0.10
CA TYR A 132 -10.43 -0.49 1.31
C TYR A 132 -11.82 -0.54 1.95
N LEU A 133 -12.07 -1.56 2.77
CA LEU A 133 -13.37 -1.80 3.38
C LEU A 133 -13.22 -2.15 4.85
N TRP A 134 -14.01 -1.49 5.68
CA TRP A 134 -14.27 -1.89 7.06
C TRP A 134 -15.66 -2.51 7.15
N VAL A 135 -15.81 -3.49 8.03
CA VAL A 135 -17.06 -4.21 8.23
C VAL A 135 -17.35 -4.29 9.72
N MET A 136 -18.54 -3.85 10.11
CA MET A 136 -19.01 -3.93 11.49
C MET A 136 -20.12 -4.98 11.58
N ARG A 137 -19.95 -5.98 12.43
CA ARG A 137 -21.05 -6.92 12.72
C ARG A 137 -22.10 -6.26 13.60
N VAL A 138 -23.36 -6.40 13.21
CA VAL A 138 -24.52 -5.91 13.94
C VAL A 138 -25.65 -6.96 13.95
N PRO A 139 -25.43 -8.15 14.53
CA PRO A 139 -26.39 -9.25 14.47
C PRO A 139 -27.80 -8.82 14.89
N GLY A 140 -28.81 -9.14 14.08
CA GLY A 140 -30.21 -8.82 14.32
C GLY A 140 -30.61 -7.36 14.07
N ALA A 141 -29.68 -6.45 13.74
CA ALA A 141 -29.99 -5.05 13.51
C ALA A 141 -30.82 -4.84 12.24
N THR A 142 -31.73 -3.86 12.30
CA THR A 142 -32.46 -3.31 11.15
C THR A 142 -32.02 -1.88 10.84
N SER A 143 -32.26 -1.43 9.61
CA SER A 143 -32.01 -0.08 9.15
C SER A 143 -32.74 0.97 10.01
N GLU A 144 -33.94 0.66 10.50
CA GLU A 144 -34.66 1.50 11.46
C GLU A 144 -33.97 1.55 12.83
N SER A 145 -33.40 0.44 13.28
CA SER A 145 -32.78 0.35 14.62
C SER A 145 -31.43 1.07 14.73
N ILE A 146 -30.64 1.11 13.65
CA ILE A 146 -29.28 1.70 13.65
C ILE A 146 -29.10 2.86 12.67
N GLY A 147 -30.13 3.22 11.89
CA GLY A 147 -30.11 4.37 10.98
C GLY A 147 -29.21 4.20 9.75
N ILE A 148 -28.94 2.96 9.31
CA ILE A 148 -28.08 2.67 8.16
C ILE A 148 -28.92 2.12 7.02
N SER A 149 -28.82 2.74 5.83
CA SER A 149 -29.54 2.30 4.62
C SER A 149 -29.15 0.88 4.20
N THR A 150 -30.11 0.11 3.70
CA THR A 150 -29.87 -1.20 3.05
C THR A 150 -29.52 -1.08 1.57
N GLU A 151 -29.57 0.13 1.00
CA GLU A 151 -29.24 0.36 -0.40
C GLU A 151 -27.76 0.05 -0.65
N SER A 152 -27.51 -0.91 -1.54
CA SER A 152 -26.15 -1.34 -1.88
C SER A 152 -25.32 -0.20 -2.44
N GLN A 153 -24.24 0.15 -1.75
CA GLN A 153 -23.27 1.16 -2.23
C GLN A 153 -22.10 0.55 -2.99
N ARG A 154 -22.22 -0.71 -3.44
CA ARG A 154 -21.10 -1.43 -4.11
C ARG A 154 -20.53 -0.65 -5.30
N ASN A 155 -21.38 -0.18 -6.21
CA ASN A 155 -20.91 0.52 -7.41
C ASN A 155 -20.34 1.90 -7.07
N ASN A 156 -20.97 2.62 -6.13
CA ASN A 156 -20.45 3.89 -5.64
C ASN A 156 -19.08 3.71 -4.96
N ALA A 157 -18.90 2.64 -4.19
CA ALA A 157 -17.63 2.29 -3.56
C ALA A 157 -16.54 1.96 -4.58
N LEU A 158 -16.87 1.23 -5.65
CA LEU A 158 -15.94 0.99 -6.77
C LEU A 158 -15.56 2.28 -7.51
N ALA A 159 -16.44 3.29 -7.49
CA ALA A 159 -16.18 4.63 -7.99
C ALA A 159 -15.53 5.56 -6.94
N GLY A 160 -15.09 5.05 -5.79
CA GLY A 160 -14.45 5.85 -4.74
C GLY A 160 -15.38 6.82 -4.00
N LYS A 161 -16.70 6.59 -4.06
CA LYS A 161 -17.76 7.45 -3.49
C LYS A 161 -18.78 6.65 -2.67
N GLY A 162 -18.37 5.51 -2.12
CA GLY A 162 -19.29 4.60 -1.42
C GLY A 162 -19.67 5.10 -0.03
N PHE A 163 -20.94 4.99 0.34
CA PHE A 163 -21.39 5.24 1.71
C PHE A 163 -21.53 3.92 2.49
N PRO A 164 -21.64 3.96 3.84
CA PRO A 164 -21.99 2.78 4.61
C PRO A 164 -23.36 2.20 4.21
N TRP A 165 -23.49 0.87 4.16
CA TRP A 165 -24.78 0.21 3.99
C TRP A 165 -24.89 -1.07 4.81
N LEU A 166 -26.12 -1.41 5.19
CA LEU A 166 -26.48 -2.59 5.96
C LEU A 166 -26.78 -3.76 5.02
N MET A 167 -26.20 -4.92 5.32
CA MET A 167 -26.49 -6.18 4.65
C MET A 167 -27.10 -7.19 5.62
N ALA A 168 -27.92 -8.09 5.08
CA ALA A 168 -28.54 -9.19 5.83
C ALA A 168 -29.35 -8.71 7.05
N GLU A 169 -30.09 -7.61 6.86
CA GLU A 169 -30.94 -6.95 7.85
C GLU A 169 -31.80 -7.95 8.64
N GLY A 170 -31.88 -7.77 9.96
CA GLY A 170 -32.70 -8.59 10.86
C GLY A 170 -32.19 -10.03 11.09
N THR A 171 -31.08 -10.43 10.47
CA THR A 171 -30.50 -11.77 10.62
C THR A 171 -29.28 -11.76 11.54
N PRO A 172 -28.85 -12.92 12.09
CA PRO A 172 -27.58 -13.03 12.81
C PRO A 172 -26.35 -12.61 11.98
N ALA A 173 -26.46 -12.67 10.64
CA ALA A 173 -25.40 -12.27 9.72
C ALA A 173 -25.40 -10.76 9.40
N ALA A 174 -26.30 -9.96 10.02
CA ALA A 174 -26.38 -8.53 9.77
C ALA A 174 -25.03 -7.82 9.99
N HIS A 175 -24.60 -7.03 9.00
CA HIS A 175 -23.34 -6.29 9.05
C HIS A 175 -23.39 -5.00 8.23
N VAL A 176 -22.70 -3.97 8.73
CA VAL A 176 -22.50 -2.70 8.02
C VAL A 176 -21.20 -2.78 7.23
N MET A 177 -21.30 -2.57 5.92
CA MET A 177 -20.18 -2.41 5.01
C MET A 177 -19.82 -0.93 4.96
N MET A 178 -18.55 -0.58 5.23
CA MET A 178 -18.07 0.81 5.29
C MET A 178 -16.87 0.96 4.34
N PRO A 179 -17.10 1.35 3.07
CA PRO A 179 -16.03 1.71 2.16
C PRO A 179 -15.26 2.92 2.69
N ILE A 180 -13.94 2.83 2.63
CA ILE A 180 -13.08 3.97 2.94
C ILE A 180 -12.68 4.59 1.61
N ASN A 181 -13.11 5.83 1.38
CA ASN A 181 -12.87 6.59 0.16
C ASN A 181 -11.67 7.53 0.31
N ASN A 182 -11.20 8.11 -0.80
CA ASN A 182 -10.21 9.20 -0.83
C ASN A 182 -8.86 8.91 -0.12
N THR A 183 -8.49 7.64 0.08
CA THR A 183 -7.16 7.26 0.58
C THR A 183 -6.28 6.71 -0.54
N LEU A 184 -4.99 6.53 -0.27
CA LEU A 184 -4.06 5.82 -1.15
C LEU A 184 -4.53 4.39 -1.52
N TYR A 185 -5.29 3.75 -0.63
CA TYR A 185 -5.71 2.35 -0.78
C TYR A 185 -7.16 2.21 -1.28
N SER A 186 -7.87 3.31 -1.45
CA SER A 186 -9.27 3.33 -1.92
C SER A 186 -9.35 3.09 -3.42
N ASN A 187 -10.49 2.58 -3.89
CA ASN A 187 -10.82 2.68 -5.32
C ASN A 187 -10.91 4.15 -5.71
N LYS A 188 -10.55 4.46 -6.95
CA LYS A 188 -10.51 5.81 -7.49
C LYS A 188 -11.07 5.81 -8.90
N THR A 189 -11.81 6.86 -9.25
CA THR A 189 -12.19 7.11 -10.64
C THR A 189 -10.95 7.47 -11.47
N THR A 190 -11.07 7.39 -12.79
CA THR A 190 -10.00 7.81 -13.70
C THR A 190 -9.62 9.28 -13.46
N GLU A 191 -10.60 10.15 -13.20
CA GLU A 191 -10.38 11.57 -12.92
C GLU A 191 -9.58 11.77 -11.63
N GLN A 192 -9.92 11.04 -10.55
CA GLN A 192 -9.16 11.08 -9.29
C GLN A 192 -7.72 10.59 -9.50
N LYS A 193 -7.53 9.49 -10.24
CA LYS A 193 -6.20 8.96 -10.58
C LYS A 193 -5.35 9.99 -11.33
N ILE A 194 -5.94 10.70 -12.30
CA ILE A 194 -5.27 11.76 -13.08
C ILE A 194 -4.90 12.93 -12.18
N ALA A 195 -5.85 13.42 -11.36
CA ALA A 195 -5.63 14.56 -10.48
C ALA A 195 -4.48 14.28 -9.48
N GLU A 196 -4.46 13.09 -8.89
CA GLU A 196 -3.43 12.70 -7.92
C GLU A 196 -2.06 12.43 -8.58
N ALA A 197 -2.05 11.90 -9.81
CA ALA A 197 -0.81 11.58 -10.53
C ALA A 197 0.06 12.82 -10.79
N VAL A 198 -0.56 13.99 -10.99
CA VAL A 198 0.15 15.22 -11.37
C VAL A 198 0.51 16.13 -10.20
N LEU A 199 0.04 15.82 -8.98
CA LEU A 199 0.39 16.58 -7.77
C LEU A 199 1.89 16.83 -7.56
N PRO A 200 2.82 15.91 -7.91
CA PRO A 200 4.25 16.17 -7.72
C PRO A 200 4.82 17.29 -8.61
N LEU A 201 4.09 17.69 -9.67
CA LEU A 201 4.58 18.59 -10.70
C LEU A 201 4.43 20.08 -10.34
N PRO A 202 5.33 20.93 -10.85
CA PRO A 202 5.07 22.36 -11.03
C PRO A 202 3.72 22.62 -11.72
N ALA A 203 3.03 23.68 -11.31
CA ALA A 203 1.66 23.97 -11.78
C ALA A 203 1.56 24.10 -13.31
N ASP A 204 2.57 24.68 -13.96
CA ASP A 204 2.66 24.86 -15.41
C ASP A 204 2.79 23.54 -16.18
N LEU A 205 3.23 22.45 -15.54
CA LEU A 205 3.36 21.14 -16.16
C LEU A 205 2.15 20.23 -15.95
N GLN A 206 1.25 20.56 -15.00
CA GLN A 206 0.18 19.65 -14.59
C GLN A 206 -0.88 19.40 -15.66
N ALA A 207 -1.30 20.45 -16.39
CA ALA A 207 -2.37 20.34 -17.37
C ALA A 207 -1.98 19.45 -18.57
N ASP A 208 -0.73 19.58 -19.02
CA ASP A 208 -0.22 18.98 -20.25
C ASP A 208 0.58 17.69 -20.05
N ALA A 209 0.72 17.20 -18.81
CA ALA A 209 1.41 15.93 -18.54
C ALA A 209 0.60 14.72 -19.02
N THR A 210 1.26 13.74 -19.62
CA THR A 210 0.64 12.44 -19.90
C THR A 210 0.44 11.70 -18.59
N VAL A 211 -0.73 11.08 -18.38
CA VAL A 211 -0.96 10.19 -17.23
C VAL A 211 -1.25 8.78 -17.75
N PHE A 212 -0.55 7.79 -17.21
CA PHE A 212 -0.69 6.40 -17.61
C PHE A 212 -0.55 5.44 -16.43
N THR A 213 -1.00 4.22 -16.62
CA THR A 213 -0.74 3.07 -15.74
C THR A 213 -0.34 1.88 -16.60
N TYR A 214 0.05 0.77 -15.97
CA TYR A 214 0.21 -0.51 -16.65
C TYR A 214 -0.91 -1.46 -16.24
N ASP A 215 -1.34 -2.28 -17.18
CA ASP A 215 -2.12 -3.48 -16.90
C ASP A 215 -1.26 -4.43 -16.04
N PRO A 216 -1.75 -4.90 -14.88
CA PRO A 216 -0.93 -5.68 -13.95
C PRO A 216 -0.61 -7.09 -14.47
N ASP A 217 -1.42 -7.64 -15.37
CA ASP A 217 -1.29 -9.03 -15.84
C ASP A 217 -0.45 -9.12 -17.12
N SER A 218 -0.53 -8.13 -18.01
CA SER A 218 0.21 -8.08 -19.28
C SER A 218 1.37 -7.08 -19.31
N GLY A 219 1.37 -6.10 -18.40
CA GLY A 219 2.33 -4.99 -18.42
C GLY A 219 2.08 -4.01 -19.56
N GLU A 220 0.95 -4.10 -20.27
CA GLU A 220 0.59 -3.16 -21.32
C GLU A 220 0.29 -1.77 -20.78
N ARG A 221 0.70 -0.75 -21.51
CA ARG A 221 0.51 0.64 -21.12
C ARG A 221 -0.93 1.07 -21.37
N ILE A 222 -1.59 1.55 -20.32
CA ILE A 222 -2.93 2.13 -20.37
C ILE A 222 -2.80 3.64 -20.16
N THR A 223 -3.07 4.43 -21.21
CA THR A 223 -3.10 5.89 -21.11
C THR A 223 -4.41 6.35 -20.49
N LEU A 224 -4.33 7.02 -19.34
CA LEU A 224 -5.48 7.63 -18.66
C LEU A 224 -5.76 9.04 -19.17
N ARG A 225 -4.70 9.80 -19.48
CA ARG A 225 -4.76 11.11 -20.11
C ARG A 225 -3.59 11.28 -21.06
N GLN A 226 -3.88 11.60 -22.32
CA GLN A 226 -2.83 11.98 -23.26
C GLN A 226 -2.43 13.44 -23.03
N GLY A 227 -1.14 13.68 -22.79
CA GLY A 227 -0.57 15.02 -22.61
C GLY A 227 0.27 15.49 -23.80
N SER A 228 0.65 16.76 -23.78
CA SER A 228 1.44 17.43 -24.82
C SER A 228 2.88 17.72 -24.38
N ASN A 229 3.15 17.88 -23.08
CA ASN A 229 4.47 18.31 -22.55
C ASN A 229 5.42 17.14 -22.25
N GLN A 230 6.70 17.42 -22.03
CA GLN A 230 7.78 16.45 -21.81
C GLN A 230 7.63 15.48 -20.60
N VAL A 231 6.57 15.56 -19.81
CA VAL A 231 6.39 14.79 -18.57
C VAL A 231 5.30 13.73 -18.71
N GLU A 232 5.55 12.56 -18.11
CA GLU A 232 4.54 11.53 -17.92
C GLU A 232 4.50 11.06 -16.47
N CYS A 233 3.30 10.86 -15.94
CA CYS A 233 3.03 10.52 -14.55
C CYS A 233 2.29 9.20 -14.43
N THR A 234 2.54 8.53 -13.31
CA THR A 234 1.78 7.36 -12.84
C THR A 234 0.95 7.75 -11.62
N PRO A 235 -0.29 7.26 -11.47
CA PRO A 235 -1.07 7.43 -10.25
C PRO A 235 -0.32 6.91 -9.02
N PRO A 236 -0.71 7.33 -7.80
CA PRO A 236 -0.12 6.81 -6.57
C PRO A 236 -0.17 5.28 -6.51
N ASP A 237 0.98 4.66 -6.27
CA ASP A 237 1.10 3.23 -6.07
C ASP A 237 1.00 2.89 -4.57
N PRO A 238 -0.01 2.13 -4.12
CA PRO A 238 -0.17 1.75 -2.72
C PRO A 238 0.87 0.75 -2.21
N ALA A 239 1.54 0.00 -3.10
CA ALA A 239 2.57 -0.93 -2.70
C ALA A 239 3.85 -0.19 -2.27
N THR A 240 4.28 0.76 -3.10
CA THR A 240 5.49 1.58 -2.86
C THR A 240 5.21 2.85 -2.03
N GLU A 241 3.95 3.29 -1.97
CA GLU A 241 3.48 4.54 -1.36
C GLU A 241 4.03 5.78 -2.08
N GLN A 242 4.06 5.73 -3.41
CA GLN A 242 4.72 6.71 -4.25
C GLN A 242 3.86 7.14 -5.43
N THR A 243 3.77 8.44 -5.67
CA THR A 243 3.42 9.01 -6.98
C THR A 243 4.70 9.41 -7.68
N MET A 244 4.81 9.10 -8.98
CA MET A 244 6.02 9.34 -9.74
C MET A 244 5.72 9.92 -11.11
N CYS A 245 6.45 10.98 -11.46
CA CYS A 245 6.48 11.54 -12.80
C CYS A 245 7.91 11.59 -13.34
N TYR A 246 8.06 11.35 -14.63
CA TYR A 246 9.34 11.22 -15.32
C TYR A 246 9.31 11.99 -16.63
N ASN A 247 10.49 12.28 -17.17
CA ASN A 247 10.60 12.71 -18.56
C ASN A 247 10.15 11.59 -19.52
N ARG A 248 9.33 11.93 -20.53
CA ARG A 248 8.79 10.99 -21.54
C ARG A 248 9.85 10.25 -22.36
N ARG A 249 11.09 10.76 -22.44
CA ARG A 249 12.21 10.10 -23.14
C ARG A 249 12.50 8.70 -22.59
N GLY A 250 12.25 8.47 -21.30
CA GLY A 250 12.42 7.15 -20.68
C GLY A 250 11.24 6.18 -20.86
N ALA A 251 10.19 6.55 -21.60
CA ALA A 251 8.94 5.79 -21.70
C ALA A 251 9.17 4.37 -22.22
N ALA A 252 9.89 4.22 -23.34
CA ALA A 252 10.16 2.92 -23.95
C ALA A 252 10.84 1.94 -22.98
N GLY A 253 11.81 2.42 -22.20
CA GLY A 253 12.49 1.60 -21.20
C GLY A 253 11.57 1.21 -20.03
N ARG A 254 10.67 2.09 -19.62
CA ARG A 254 9.65 1.79 -18.59
C ARG A 254 8.64 0.77 -19.09
N ASP A 255 8.17 0.91 -20.33
CA ASP A 255 7.20 -0.01 -20.93
C ASP A 255 7.79 -1.43 -21.05
N ILE A 256 9.05 -1.55 -21.48
CA ILE A 256 9.77 -2.84 -21.49
C ILE A 256 9.90 -3.41 -20.08
N SER A 257 10.25 -2.56 -19.10
CA SER A 257 10.36 -2.98 -17.70
C SER A 257 9.02 -3.43 -17.11
N ALA A 258 7.90 -2.84 -17.53
CA ALA A 258 6.57 -3.23 -17.07
C ALA A 258 6.18 -4.62 -17.59
N LYS A 259 6.39 -4.88 -18.88
CA LYS A 259 6.15 -6.20 -19.49
C LYS A 259 6.98 -7.30 -18.81
N MET A 260 8.27 -7.06 -18.59
CA MET A 260 9.12 -8.02 -17.88
C MET A 260 8.64 -8.32 -16.45
N ARG A 261 8.08 -7.33 -15.74
CA ARG A 261 7.49 -7.55 -14.41
C ARG A 261 6.19 -8.36 -14.48
N ALA A 262 5.36 -8.10 -15.48
CA ALA A 262 4.13 -8.87 -15.71
C ALA A 262 4.42 -10.35 -16.05
N GLU A 263 5.57 -10.63 -16.69
CA GLU A 263 6.10 -11.99 -16.90
C GLU A 263 6.64 -12.64 -15.61
N GLY A 264 6.53 -11.99 -14.45
CA GLY A 264 6.98 -12.51 -13.16
C GLY A 264 8.48 -12.37 -12.88
N ARG A 265 9.22 -11.63 -13.71
CA ARG A 265 10.66 -11.42 -13.49
C ARG A 265 10.89 -10.57 -12.25
N SER A 266 11.86 -10.99 -11.43
CA SER A 266 12.27 -10.27 -10.23
C SER A 266 12.85 -8.89 -10.57
N GLY A 267 12.83 -8.00 -9.59
CA GLY A 267 13.41 -6.66 -9.74
C GLY A 267 14.90 -6.67 -10.09
N GLN A 268 15.65 -7.72 -9.71
CA GLN A 268 17.07 -7.86 -10.06
C GLN A 268 17.24 -8.27 -11.53
N GLU A 269 16.43 -9.23 -12.01
CA GLU A 269 16.45 -9.67 -13.41
C GLU A 269 16.04 -8.55 -14.36
N VAL A 270 15.03 -7.75 -13.98
CA VAL A 270 14.62 -6.56 -14.72
C VAL A 270 15.77 -5.55 -14.77
N GLN A 271 16.43 -5.27 -13.64
CA GLN A 271 17.55 -4.32 -13.60
C GLN A 271 18.73 -4.77 -14.46
N ALA A 272 19.13 -6.04 -14.37
CA ALA A 272 20.22 -6.60 -15.17
C ALA A 272 19.91 -6.52 -16.68
N ALA A 273 18.69 -6.88 -17.09
CA ALA A 273 18.31 -6.78 -18.49
C ALA A 273 18.25 -5.33 -18.99
N MET A 274 17.76 -4.39 -18.19
CA MET A 274 17.76 -2.97 -18.55
C MET A 274 19.18 -2.39 -18.60
N ALA A 275 20.12 -2.87 -17.78
CA ALA A 275 21.52 -2.47 -17.88
C ALA A 275 22.14 -2.97 -19.20
N ALA A 276 21.96 -4.25 -19.54
CA ALA A 276 22.43 -4.82 -20.79
C ALA A 276 21.79 -4.13 -22.03
N ALA A 277 20.50 -3.78 -21.96
CA ALA A 277 19.82 -3.04 -23.03
C ALA A 277 20.39 -1.62 -23.22
N ARG A 278 20.83 -0.96 -22.14
CA ARG A 278 21.53 0.33 -22.23
C ARG A 278 22.91 0.20 -22.86
N GLU A 279 23.66 -0.85 -22.51
CA GLU A 279 24.97 -1.13 -23.11
C GLU A 279 24.86 -1.38 -24.63
N ARG A 280 23.75 -2.01 -25.07
CA ARG A 280 23.43 -2.20 -26.50
C ARG A 280 22.83 -0.96 -27.18
N GLY A 281 22.55 0.12 -26.44
CA GLY A 281 21.95 1.33 -26.97
C GLY A 281 20.44 1.25 -27.26
N GLU A 282 19.77 0.17 -26.85
CA GLU A 282 18.32 -0.03 -27.03
C GLU A 282 17.49 0.86 -26.08
N VAL A 283 18.07 1.25 -24.94
CA VAL A 283 17.47 2.14 -23.95
C VAL A 283 18.33 3.40 -23.84
N PRO A 284 17.78 4.60 -24.10
CA PRO A 284 18.55 5.83 -24.01
C PRO A 284 19.15 6.05 -22.62
N ALA A 285 20.41 6.47 -22.58
CA ALA A 285 21.04 6.93 -21.35
C ALA A 285 20.37 8.23 -20.86
N PRO A 286 20.20 8.44 -19.54
CA PRO A 286 19.68 9.69 -19.01
C PRO A 286 20.50 10.90 -19.47
N GLN A 287 19.82 11.98 -19.85
CA GLN A 287 20.45 13.25 -20.22
C GLN A 287 20.53 14.21 -19.04
N PHE A 288 21.49 15.13 -19.13
CA PHE A 288 21.58 16.27 -18.23
C PHE A 288 20.25 17.04 -18.23
N GLY A 289 19.77 17.42 -17.05
CA GLY A 289 18.54 18.19 -16.88
C GLY A 289 17.25 17.37 -16.93
N GLU A 290 17.32 16.04 -17.10
CA GLU A 290 16.13 15.20 -16.97
C GLU A 290 15.58 15.26 -15.54
N MET A 291 14.32 15.65 -15.43
CA MET A 291 13.63 15.77 -14.16
C MET A 291 12.81 14.52 -13.84
N MET A 292 12.84 14.15 -12.57
CA MET A 292 11.91 13.21 -11.95
C MET A 292 11.22 13.91 -10.78
N TYR A 293 9.93 13.68 -10.63
CA TYR A 293 9.11 14.29 -9.59
C TYR A 293 8.47 13.19 -8.76
N PHE A 294 8.60 13.32 -7.45
CA PHE A 294 8.19 12.31 -6.50
C PHE A 294 7.31 12.91 -5.42
N LEU A 295 6.14 12.30 -5.21
CA LEU A 295 5.34 12.50 -4.00
C LEU A 295 5.31 11.19 -3.22
N ARG A 296 5.58 11.24 -1.92
CA ARG A 296 5.64 10.08 -1.01
C ARG A 296 4.53 10.17 0.01
N HIS A 297 3.80 9.08 0.20
CA HIS A 297 2.64 8.99 1.08
C HIS A 297 2.99 8.37 2.45
N ASN A 298 4.25 8.48 2.87
CA ASN A 298 4.78 7.96 4.13
C ASN A 298 5.77 8.96 4.77
N ASP A 299 6.05 8.84 6.06
CA ASP A 299 6.86 9.81 6.82
C ASP A 299 8.35 9.45 6.89
N ARG A 300 8.72 8.26 6.39
CA ARG A 300 10.11 7.76 6.37
C ARG A 300 10.91 8.27 5.17
N GLN A 301 10.24 8.93 4.21
CA GLN A 301 10.83 9.48 3.00
C GLN A 301 10.47 10.96 2.86
N ILE A 302 11.31 11.70 2.13
CA ILE A 302 11.04 13.10 1.77
C ILE A 302 9.74 13.14 0.96
N LYS A 303 8.76 13.90 1.44
CA LYS A 303 7.39 13.93 0.91
C LYS A 303 7.34 14.39 -0.54
N LEU A 304 7.79 15.61 -0.83
CA LEU A 304 7.86 16.15 -2.17
C LEU A 304 9.33 16.35 -2.54
N LEU A 305 9.78 15.60 -3.55
CA LEU A 305 11.17 15.58 -3.96
C LEU A 305 11.24 15.67 -5.49
N TRP A 306 12.00 16.63 -5.98
CA TRP A 306 12.40 16.69 -7.37
C TRP A 306 13.84 16.19 -7.50
N VAL A 307 14.13 15.50 -8.58
CA VAL A 307 15.47 14.98 -8.87
C VAL A 307 15.86 15.39 -10.27
N MET A 308 17.01 16.05 -10.40
CA MET A 308 17.59 16.43 -11.68
C MET A 308 18.78 15.53 -11.97
N VAL A 309 18.75 14.84 -13.10
CA VAL A 309 19.88 14.01 -13.55
C VAL A 309 20.99 14.91 -14.09
N THR A 310 22.22 14.72 -13.62
CA THR A 310 23.39 15.52 -13.98
C THR A 310 24.61 14.61 -14.18
N PRO A 311 24.64 13.74 -15.22
CA PRO A 311 25.67 12.71 -15.38
C PRO A 311 27.07 13.32 -15.38
N GLY A 312 27.98 12.76 -14.59
CA GLY A 312 29.38 13.22 -14.47
C GLY A 312 29.60 14.49 -13.65
N ALA A 313 28.56 15.16 -13.15
CA ALA A 313 28.71 16.43 -12.43
C ALA A 313 29.44 16.25 -11.09
N THR A 314 30.27 17.23 -10.72
CA THR A 314 30.94 17.37 -9.42
C THR A 314 30.57 18.70 -8.76
N PRO A 315 30.83 18.89 -7.45
CA PRO A 315 30.61 20.18 -6.79
C PRO A 315 31.32 21.34 -7.50
N GLU A 316 32.52 21.11 -8.05
CA GLU A 316 33.30 22.11 -8.76
C GLU A 316 32.66 22.50 -10.10
N SER A 317 32.02 21.56 -10.79
CA SER A 317 31.44 21.81 -12.11
C SER A 317 30.08 22.53 -12.05
N ILE A 318 29.27 22.27 -11.01
CA ILE A 318 27.88 22.77 -10.92
C ILE A 318 27.56 23.59 -9.66
N GLY A 319 28.49 23.68 -8.69
CA GLY A 319 28.32 24.48 -7.47
C GLY A 319 27.34 23.91 -6.44
N VAL A 320 27.00 22.61 -6.51
CA VAL A 320 26.05 21.97 -5.59
C VAL A 320 26.80 21.13 -4.55
N SER A 321 26.50 21.34 -3.27
CA SER A 321 27.11 20.61 -2.15
C SER A 321 26.78 19.11 -2.20
N THR A 322 27.72 18.25 -1.81
CA THR A 322 27.51 16.81 -1.60
C THR A 322 27.03 16.47 -0.19
N GLU A 323 26.93 17.46 0.71
CA GLU A 323 26.43 17.23 2.05
C GLU A 323 24.96 16.79 2.01
N SER A 324 24.69 15.59 2.51
CA SER A 324 23.34 15.04 2.54
C SER A 324 22.40 15.94 3.35
N GLN A 325 21.34 16.42 2.71
CA GLN A 325 20.27 17.20 3.36
C GLN A 325 19.08 16.32 3.75
N ARG A 326 19.22 14.99 3.79
CA ARG A 326 18.10 14.06 4.02
C ARG A 326 17.31 14.37 5.29
N ASN A 327 17.99 14.52 6.43
CA ASN A 327 17.30 14.75 7.71
C ASN A 327 16.62 16.12 7.76
N ASN A 328 17.31 17.15 7.24
CA ASN A 328 16.73 18.49 7.11
C ASN A 328 15.50 18.45 6.18
N ALA A 329 15.56 17.72 5.07
CA ALA A 329 14.44 17.54 4.14
C ALA A 329 13.25 16.81 4.77
N LEU A 330 13.50 15.81 5.63
CA LEU A 330 12.43 15.17 6.41
C LEU A 330 11.80 16.12 7.42
N ALA A 331 12.56 17.10 7.91
CA ALA A 331 12.08 18.17 8.79
C ALA A 331 11.48 19.38 8.04
N GLY A 332 11.42 19.37 6.71
CA GLY A 332 10.90 20.50 5.92
C GLY A 332 11.90 21.67 5.77
N GLU A 333 13.19 21.41 5.95
CA GLU A 333 14.25 22.43 5.88
C GLU A 333 15.39 22.02 4.90
N GLY A 334 15.13 21.01 4.06
CA GLY A 334 16.12 20.44 3.16
C GLY A 334 16.55 21.41 2.05
N ARG A 335 17.85 21.46 1.78
CA ARG A 335 18.41 22.21 0.63
C ARG A 335 18.79 21.24 -0.49
N PRO A 336 19.02 21.71 -1.73
CA PRO A 336 19.51 20.84 -2.79
C PRO A 336 20.88 20.25 -2.46
N TRP A 337 21.11 18.98 -2.82
CA TRP A 337 22.43 18.35 -2.71
C TRP A 337 22.70 17.37 -3.86
N LEU A 338 23.99 17.20 -4.17
CA LEU A 338 24.49 16.34 -5.23
C LEU A 338 24.74 14.92 -4.68
N MET A 339 24.17 13.94 -5.35
CA MET A 339 24.37 12.52 -5.09
C MET A 339 25.28 11.93 -6.17
N ARG A 340 26.19 11.04 -5.75
CA ARG A 340 27.10 10.28 -6.63
C ARG A 340 27.93 11.16 -7.59
N PRO A 341 28.64 12.18 -7.07
CA PRO A 341 29.43 13.12 -7.88
C PRO A 341 30.45 12.38 -8.76
N GLY A 342 30.65 12.88 -9.99
CA GLY A 342 31.62 12.34 -10.96
C GLY A 342 31.21 11.02 -11.64
N THR A 343 30.04 10.46 -11.31
CA THR A 343 29.55 9.20 -11.90
C THR A 343 28.50 9.45 -12.99
N PRO A 344 28.25 8.49 -13.91
CA PRO A 344 27.11 8.60 -14.84
C PRO A 344 25.75 8.71 -14.13
N GLY A 345 25.65 8.26 -12.88
CA GLY A 345 24.44 8.35 -12.05
C GLY A 345 24.39 9.58 -11.15
N ALA A 346 25.23 10.60 -11.37
CA ALA A 346 25.18 11.86 -10.64
C ALA A 346 23.81 12.54 -10.82
N HIS A 347 23.22 12.99 -9.70
CA HIS A 347 21.92 13.66 -9.70
C HIS A 347 21.79 14.61 -8.52
N ILE A 348 21.03 15.69 -8.71
CA ILE A 348 20.70 16.66 -7.66
C ILE A 348 19.36 16.28 -7.05
N MET A 349 19.34 16.13 -5.74
CA MET A 349 18.12 15.96 -4.94
C MET A 349 17.62 17.35 -4.53
N ILE A 350 16.37 17.67 -4.81
CA ILE A 350 15.76 18.99 -4.59
C ILE A 350 14.49 18.80 -3.76
N PRO A 351 14.57 18.85 -2.42
CA PRO A 351 13.40 18.86 -1.56
C PRO A 351 12.56 20.10 -1.80
N ILE A 352 11.25 19.92 -1.94
CA ILE A 352 10.31 21.04 -1.93
C ILE A 352 9.68 21.04 -0.55
N ASN A 353 9.92 22.11 0.19
CA ASN A 353 9.51 22.23 1.59
C ASN A 353 8.35 23.22 1.75
N ASN A 354 7.70 23.19 2.91
CA ASN A 354 6.71 24.20 3.34
C ASN A 354 5.53 24.41 2.37
N THR A 355 5.21 23.39 1.59
CA THR A 355 3.97 23.27 0.80
C THR A 355 3.01 22.29 1.49
N PRO A 356 1.69 22.37 1.22
CA PRO A 356 0.73 21.40 1.73
C PRO A 356 1.13 19.94 1.46
N LEU A 357 1.64 19.66 0.25
CA LEU A 357 2.09 18.33 -0.15
C LEU A 357 3.34 17.85 0.61
N SER A 358 4.22 18.77 1.00
CA SER A 358 5.47 18.44 1.70
C SER A 358 5.35 18.41 3.23
N SER A 359 4.35 19.09 3.78
CA SER A 359 4.10 19.16 5.24
C SER A 359 3.16 18.07 5.75
N GLY A 360 2.74 17.13 4.88
CA GLY A 360 1.82 16.05 5.23
C GLY A 360 0.34 16.46 5.26
N TYR A 361 -0.02 17.62 4.72
CA TYR A 361 -1.41 18.01 4.56
C TYR A 361 -1.99 17.31 3.33
N THR A 362 -2.74 16.23 3.56
CA THR A 362 -3.77 15.78 2.61
C THR A 362 -5.02 16.61 2.87
N PRO A 363 -5.51 17.41 1.92
CA PRO A 363 -6.87 17.96 2.02
C PRO A 363 -7.83 16.78 2.18
N GLU A 364 -8.60 16.76 3.27
CA GLU A 364 -9.72 15.84 3.50
C GLU A 364 -10.87 16.08 2.51
#